data_AF-S2XQG9-F1
#
_entry.id   AF-S2XQG9-F1
#
_cell.length_a   1.000
_cell.length_b   1.000
_cell.length_c   1.000
_cell.angle_alpha   90.00
_cell.angle_beta   90.00
_cell.angle_gamma   90.00
#
_symmetry.space_group_name_H-M   'P 1'
#
loop_
_entity.id
_entity.type
_entity.pdbx_description
1 polymer ?
#
loop_
_entity_poly.entity_id
_entity_poly.type
_entity_poly.pdbx_seq_one_letter_code
_entity_poly.pdbx_strand_id
1 'polypeptide(L)'
;MRKFIQNKLKEQKGLTLIELLAVIVILAIVAAIAIPAIGNVIENSRYGAIKSDATNIMAAADVYYADGNEGASVTATILKSKGYLDDAGSFAEATVTKSATAPSTISGNSVVGNVKLTLTGATRNDVKLISKDNIPIRTDVIKITP
;
A
#
# COMPACT_ATOMS: atom_id res chain seq x y z
N MET A 1 -46.77 -21.70 -31.81
CA MET A 1 -45.72 -21.12 -30.94
C MET A 1 -46.21 -20.66 -29.54
N ARG A 2 -47.41 -20.08 -29.38
CA ARG A 2 -47.90 -19.60 -28.06
C ARG A 2 -48.04 -20.67 -26.96
N LYS A 3 -48.39 -21.92 -27.30
CA LYS A 3 -48.55 -23.02 -26.33
C LYS A 3 -47.23 -23.44 -25.65
N PHE A 4 -46.08 -23.26 -26.32
CA PHE A 4 -44.77 -23.61 -25.78
C PHE A 4 -44.30 -22.63 -24.69
N ILE A 5 -44.61 -21.33 -24.86
CA ILE A 5 -44.26 -20.29 -23.88
C ILE A 5 -45.14 -20.40 -22.62
N GLN A 6 -46.43 -20.73 -22.78
CA GLN A 6 -47.36 -20.91 -21.67
C GLN A 6 -47.00 -22.09 -20.75
N ASN A 7 -46.45 -23.18 -21.30
CA ASN A 7 -45.97 -24.30 -20.48
C ASN A 7 -44.69 -23.95 -19.73
N LYS A 8 -43.74 -23.23 -20.35
CA LYS A 8 -42.51 -22.78 -19.67
C LYS A 8 -42.75 -21.84 -18.49
N LEU A 9 -43.81 -21.02 -18.52
CA LEU A 9 -44.16 -20.12 -17.41
C LEU A 9 -44.79 -20.87 -16.21
N LYS A 10 -45.48 -22.00 -16.47
CA LYS A 10 -46.04 -22.86 -15.41
C LYS A 10 -44.99 -23.74 -14.72
N GLU A 11 -43.84 -23.96 -15.36
CA GLU A 11 -42.73 -24.75 -14.82
C GLU A 11 -41.73 -23.92 -13.99
N GLN A 12 -41.91 -22.60 -13.88
CA GLN A 12 -41.08 -21.76 -13.02
C GLN A 12 -41.54 -21.92 -11.56
N LYS A 13 -41.00 -22.93 -10.88
CA LYS A 13 -41.07 -22.99 -9.41
C LYS A 13 -40.32 -21.78 -8.85
N GLY A 14 -41.04 -20.86 -8.20
CA GLY A 14 -40.45 -19.70 -7.55
C GLY A 14 -39.64 -20.08 -6.32
N LEU A 15 -38.58 -19.31 -6.04
CA LEU A 15 -37.84 -19.38 -4.77
C LEU A 15 -38.77 -18.99 -3.61
N THR A 16 -38.71 -19.71 -2.52
CA THR A 16 -39.47 -19.37 -1.32
C THR A 16 -38.77 -18.23 -0.55
N LEU A 17 -39.55 -17.40 0.14
CA LEU A 17 -38.99 -16.32 0.97
C LEU A 17 -38.07 -16.86 2.08
N ILE A 18 -38.35 -18.06 2.59
CA ILE A 18 -37.54 -18.68 3.64
C ILE A 18 -36.18 -19.18 3.13
N GLU A 19 -36.10 -19.66 1.89
CA GLU A 19 -34.83 -20.01 1.25
C GLU A 19 -33.97 -18.76 1.05
N LEU A 20 -34.58 -17.67 0.58
CA LEU A 20 -33.87 -16.41 0.39
C LEU A 20 -33.41 -15.81 1.72
N LEU A 21 -34.22 -15.95 2.78
CA LEU A 21 -33.88 -15.55 4.14
C LEU A 21 -32.68 -16.33 4.70
N ALA A 22 -32.66 -17.66 4.56
CA ALA A 22 -31.56 -18.48 5.05
C ALA A 22 -30.22 -18.11 4.39
N VAL A 23 -30.24 -17.82 3.08
CA VAL A 23 -29.03 -17.42 2.34
C VAL A 23 -28.49 -16.08 2.83
N ILE A 24 -29.34 -15.06 2.99
CA ILE A 24 -28.86 -13.75 3.46
C ILE A 24 -28.33 -13.80 4.89
N VAL A 25 -28.88 -14.67 5.76
CA VAL A 25 -28.37 -14.87 7.12
C VAL A 25 -26.96 -15.46 7.09
N ILE A 26 -26.73 -16.49 6.27
CA ILE A 26 -25.39 -17.08 6.13
C ILE A 26 -24.41 -16.06 5.54
N LEU A 27 -24.81 -15.31 4.50
CA LEU A 27 -23.98 -14.25 3.93
C LEU A 27 -23.65 -13.14 4.93
N ALA A 28 -24.60 -12.76 5.79
CA ALA A 28 -24.37 -11.76 6.83
C ALA A 28 -23.32 -12.21 7.85
N ILE A 29 -23.38 -13.47 8.31
CA ILE A 29 -22.40 -14.03 9.25
C ILE A 29 -21.00 -14.08 8.61
N VAL A 30 -20.90 -14.56 7.36
CA VAL A 30 -19.63 -14.61 6.64
C VAL A 30 -19.07 -13.20 6.41
N ALA A 31 -19.92 -12.26 5.98
CA ALA A 31 -19.51 -10.88 5.73
C ALA A 31 -19.01 -10.19 7.01
N ALA A 32 -19.64 -10.43 8.16
CA ALA A 32 -19.25 -9.84 9.44
C ALA A 32 -17.79 -10.16 9.83
N ILE A 33 -17.30 -11.36 9.52
CA ILE A 33 -15.92 -11.77 9.81
C ILE A 33 -14.97 -11.40 8.65
N ALA A 34 -15.42 -11.59 7.40
CA ALA A 34 -14.58 -11.40 6.22
C ALA A 34 -14.20 -9.93 5.98
N ILE A 35 -15.14 -8.99 6.15
CA ILE A 35 -14.90 -7.56 5.89
C ILE A 35 -13.76 -6.99 6.74
N PRO A 36 -13.76 -7.10 8.09
CA PRO A 36 -12.67 -6.56 8.90
C PRO A 36 -11.33 -7.28 8.64
N ALA A 37 -11.37 -8.61 8.41
CA ALA A 37 -10.17 -9.38 8.12
C ALA A 37 -9.49 -8.93 6.82
N ILE A 38 -10.26 -8.81 5.73
CA ILE A 38 -9.76 -8.37 4.42
C ILE A 38 -9.27 -6.92 4.50
N GLY A 39 -9.97 -6.04 5.22
CA GLY A 39 -9.54 -4.66 5.44
C GLY A 39 -8.15 -4.57 6.06
N ASN A 40 -7.88 -5.34 7.12
CA ASN A 40 -6.57 -5.39 7.76
C ASN A 40 -5.47 -5.92 6.83
N VAL A 41 -5.77 -6.95 6.02
CA VAL A 41 -4.80 -7.50 5.05
C VAL A 41 -4.45 -6.44 4.00
N ILE A 42 -5.45 -5.76 3.44
CA ILE A 42 -5.23 -4.71 2.43
C ILE A 42 -4.39 -3.57 3.01
N GLU A 43 -4.69 -3.11 4.23
CA GLU A 43 -3.88 -2.05 4.87
C GLU A 43 -2.44 -2.49 5.09
N ASN A 44 -2.21 -3.72 5.56
CA ASN A 44 -0.85 -4.25 5.73
C ASN A 44 -0.11 -4.35 4.40
N SER A 45 -0.78 -4.76 3.31
CA SER A 45 -0.20 -4.73 1.96
C SER A 45 0.16 -3.32 1.51
N ARG A 46 -0.65 -2.30 1.85
CA ARG A 46 -0.35 -0.89 1.55
C ARG A 46 0.91 -0.42 2.27
N TYR A 47 1.07 -0.71 3.57
CA TYR A 47 2.31 -0.42 4.29
C TYR A 47 3.51 -1.16 3.70
N GLY A 48 3.33 -2.42 3.28
CA GLY A 48 4.35 -3.21 2.60
C GLY A 48 4.81 -2.59 1.28
N ALA A 49 3.88 -2.06 0.48
CA ALA A 49 4.19 -1.34 -0.76
C ALA A 49 5.03 -0.09 -0.49
N ILE A 50 4.61 0.77 0.44
CA ILE A 50 5.37 1.97 0.82
C ILE A 50 6.79 1.62 1.30
N LYS A 51 6.93 0.58 2.11
CA LYS A 51 8.22 0.08 2.59
C LYS A 51 9.11 -0.39 1.43
N SER A 52 8.53 -1.12 0.47
CA SER A 52 9.26 -1.58 -0.72
C SER A 52 9.73 -0.40 -1.56
N ASP A 53 8.84 0.54 -1.85
CA ASP A 53 9.14 1.72 -2.66
C ASP A 53 10.24 2.60 -2.02
N ALA A 54 10.14 2.85 -0.71
CA ALA A 54 11.17 3.56 0.03
C ALA A 54 12.53 2.83 -0.04
N THR A 55 12.52 1.50 0.12
CA THR A 55 13.75 0.69 0.05
C THR A 55 14.37 0.73 -1.35
N ASN A 56 13.55 0.70 -2.40
CA ASN A 56 13.99 0.80 -3.79
C ASN A 56 14.61 2.16 -4.08
N ILE A 57 13.99 3.26 -3.64
CA ILE A 57 14.54 4.62 -3.78
C ILE A 57 15.88 4.74 -3.05
N MET A 58 15.99 4.22 -1.82
CA MET A 58 17.26 4.22 -1.08
C MET A 58 18.33 3.38 -1.77
N ALA A 59 17.97 2.23 -2.35
CA ALA A 59 18.91 1.40 -3.11
C ALA A 59 19.40 2.11 -4.39
N ALA A 60 18.49 2.75 -5.14
CA ALA A 60 18.84 3.55 -6.31
C ALA A 60 19.78 4.71 -5.95
N ALA A 61 19.53 5.37 -4.82
CA ALA A 61 20.42 6.42 -4.31
C ALA A 61 21.82 5.86 -3.94
N ASP A 62 21.89 4.68 -3.34
CA ASP A 62 23.19 4.07 -3.01
C ASP A 62 24.00 3.76 -4.28
N VAL A 63 23.36 3.27 -5.34
CA VAL A 63 24.02 3.07 -6.65
C VAL A 63 24.48 4.41 -7.24
N TYR A 64 23.61 5.42 -7.21
CA TYR A 64 23.94 6.78 -7.66
C TYR A 64 25.20 7.34 -6.99
N TYR A 65 25.32 7.16 -5.66
CA TYR A 65 26.49 7.60 -4.92
C TYR A 65 27.72 6.69 -5.09
N ALA A 66 27.52 5.40 -5.40
CA ALA A 66 28.59 4.47 -5.71
C ALA A 66 29.26 4.80 -7.06
N ASP A 67 28.49 5.32 -8.02
CA ASP A 67 28.98 5.80 -9.33
C ASP A 67 29.77 7.12 -9.24
N GLY A 68 30.05 7.61 -8.02
CA GLY A 68 30.91 8.76 -7.78
C GLY A 68 30.21 10.11 -7.90
N ASN A 69 28.87 10.14 -8.01
CA ASN A 69 28.13 11.39 -8.00
C ASN A 69 28.25 12.06 -6.62
N GLU A 70 28.64 13.33 -6.63
CA GLU A 70 28.78 14.14 -5.41
C GLU A 70 27.45 14.76 -4.97
N GLY A 71 27.40 15.18 -3.70
CA GLY A 71 26.23 15.81 -3.09
C GLY A 71 25.75 15.07 -1.84
N ALA A 72 25.27 15.83 -0.86
CA ALA A 72 24.75 15.26 0.38
C ALA A 72 23.35 14.64 0.21
N SER A 73 22.58 15.08 -0.80
CA SER A 73 21.22 14.60 -1.04
C SER A 73 20.90 14.45 -2.52
N VAL A 74 19.96 13.55 -2.83
CA VAL A 74 19.46 13.28 -4.17
C VAL A 74 17.95 13.02 -4.12
N THR A 75 17.20 13.58 -5.06
CA THR A 75 15.75 13.37 -5.15
C THR A 75 15.42 12.18 -6.06
N ALA A 76 14.29 11.52 -5.82
CA ALA A 76 13.80 10.44 -6.66
C ALA A 76 13.62 10.88 -8.13
N THR A 77 13.27 12.15 -8.36
CA THR A 77 13.18 12.74 -9.71
C THR A 77 14.53 12.74 -10.42
N ILE A 78 15.62 13.08 -9.71
CA ILE A 78 16.97 13.05 -10.28
C ILE A 78 17.40 11.61 -10.54
N LEU A 79 17.13 10.69 -9.60
CA LEU A 79 17.43 9.27 -9.78
C LEU A 79 16.73 8.70 -11.02
N LYS A 80 15.47 9.09 -11.27
CA LYS A 80 14.72 8.70 -12.46
C LYS A 80 15.27 9.30 -13.74
N SER A 81 15.52 10.62 -13.74
CA SER A 81 16.08 11.32 -14.89
C SER A 81 17.44 10.77 -15.32
N LYS A 82 18.27 10.37 -14.34
CA LYS A 82 19.59 9.80 -14.58
C LYS A 82 19.60 8.27 -14.78
N GLY A 83 18.44 7.62 -14.79
CA GLY A 83 18.30 6.18 -15.11
C GLY A 83 18.65 5.22 -13.97
N TYR A 84 18.74 5.69 -12.72
CA TYR A 84 18.99 4.84 -11.54
C TYR A 84 17.71 4.28 -10.91
N LEU A 85 16.56 4.86 -11.26
CA LEU A 85 15.24 4.49 -10.73
C LEU A 85 14.20 4.53 -11.85
N ASP A 86 13.47 3.44 -12.06
CA ASP A 86 12.41 3.43 -13.07
C ASP A 86 11.17 4.21 -12.59
N ASP A 87 10.78 4.00 -11.33
CA ASP A 87 9.63 4.64 -10.73
C ASP A 87 9.78 4.85 -9.21
N ALA A 88 9.21 5.94 -8.70
CA ALA A 88 9.23 6.28 -7.27
C ALA A 88 8.05 5.63 -6.50
N GLY A 89 7.22 4.84 -7.18
CA GLY A 89 6.09 4.15 -6.60
C GLY A 89 5.10 5.12 -5.98
N SER A 90 4.74 4.87 -4.74
CA SER A 90 3.76 5.68 -4.01
C SER A 90 4.26 7.05 -3.52
N PHE A 91 5.53 7.39 -3.76
CA PHE A 91 6.12 8.67 -3.35
C PHE A 91 5.96 9.74 -4.42
N ALA A 92 5.29 10.85 -4.08
CA ALA A 92 5.18 12.01 -4.98
C ALA A 92 6.53 12.73 -5.11
N GLU A 93 7.20 12.95 -3.97
CA GLU A 93 8.59 13.40 -3.89
C GLU A 93 9.27 12.67 -2.74
N ALA A 94 10.49 12.21 -2.99
CA ALA A 94 11.35 11.62 -1.98
C ALA A 94 12.79 12.11 -2.17
N THR A 95 13.47 12.37 -1.07
CA THR A 95 14.88 12.78 -1.03
C THR A 95 15.64 11.80 -0.16
N VAL A 96 16.74 11.27 -0.68
CA VAL A 96 17.69 10.48 0.09
C VAL A 96 18.88 11.35 0.42
N THR A 97 19.26 11.39 1.69
CA THR A 97 20.42 12.11 2.19
C THR A 97 21.48 11.11 2.63
N LYS A 98 22.65 11.17 1.99
CA LYS A 98 23.82 10.37 2.37
C LYS A 98 24.48 10.97 3.60
N SER A 99 24.95 10.12 4.50
CA SER A 99 25.82 10.52 5.60
C SER A 99 27.08 9.66 5.60
N ALA A 100 28.22 10.29 5.93
CA ALA A 100 29.51 9.60 6.01
C ALA A 100 29.72 8.92 7.36
N THR A 101 29.05 9.40 8.41
CA THR A 101 29.23 8.97 9.80
C THR A 101 27.95 8.42 10.43
N ALA A 102 26.81 8.58 9.77
CA ALA A 102 25.51 8.08 10.20
C ALA A 102 24.84 7.29 9.05
N PRO A 103 23.77 6.52 9.32
CA PRO A 103 23.01 5.87 8.26
C PRO A 103 22.39 6.90 7.31
N SER A 104 22.39 6.61 6.00
CA SER A 104 21.63 7.39 5.03
C SER A 104 20.15 7.40 5.37
N THR A 105 19.50 8.54 5.14
CA THR A 105 18.10 8.76 5.48
C THR A 105 17.26 9.07 4.26
N ILE A 106 15.96 8.78 4.33
CA ILE A 106 14.97 9.15 3.33
C ILE A 106 13.90 10.05 3.96
N SER A 107 13.51 11.09 3.21
CA SER A 107 12.39 11.96 3.55
C SER A 107 11.44 12.03 2.36
N GLY A 108 10.14 12.02 2.60
CA GLY A 108 9.15 12.10 1.52
C GLY A 108 7.74 11.74 1.97
N ASN A 109 6.77 12.09 1.13
CA ASN A 109 5.36 11.80 1.36
C ASN A 109 4.90 10.71 0.41
N SER A 110 4.22 9.70 0.98
CA SER A 110 3.70 8.56 0.24
C SER A 110 2.22 8.34 0.53
N VAL A 111 1.45 8.02 -0.51
CA VAL A 111 0.01 7.75 -0.40
C VAL A 111 -0.33 6.46 -1.16
N VAL A 112 -0.91 5.49 -0.46
CA VAL A 112 -1.44 4.26 -1.06
C VAL A 112 -2.85 4.01 -0.53
N GLY A 113 -3.86 4.24 -1.38
CA GLY A 113 -5.27 4.15 -0.96
C GLY A 113 -5.58 5.13 0.17
N ASN A 114 -6.03 4.61 1.33
CA ASN A 114 -6.30 5.43 2.52
C ASN A 114 -5.08 5.65 3.43
N VAL A 115 -3.93 5.02 3.13
CA VAL A 115 -2.72 5.14 3.96
C VAL A 115 -1.88 6.30 3.43
N LYS A 116 -1.74 7.36 4.23
CA LYS A 116 -0.84 8.49 3.96
C LYS A 116 0.27 8.51 5.00
N LEU A 117 1.52 8.47 4.53
CA LEU A 117 2.70 8.35 5.38
C LEU A 117 3.74 9.42 4.99
N THR A 118 4.33 10.05 5.99
CA THR A 118 5.42 11.01 5.83
C THR A 118 6.66 10.47 6.51
N LEU A 119 7.75 10.35 5.74
CA LEU A 119 9.08 10.04 6.25
C LEU A 119 9.84 11.35 6.45
N THR A 120 10.43 11.52 7.63
CA THR A 120 11.27 12.66 7.98
C THR A 120 12.60 12.14 8.46
N GLY A 121 13.59 12.03 7.57
CA GLY A 121 14.91 11.55 7.91
C GLY A 121 14.92 10.08 8.38
N ALA A 122 14.05 9.24 7.83
CA ALA A 122 13.94 7.84 8.22
C ALA A 122 15.15 7.03 7.72
N THR A 123 15.76 6.23 8.57
CA THR A 123 16.84 5.30 8.19
C THR A 123 16.28 4.02 7.55
N ARG A 124 17.13 3.18 6.95
CA ARG A 124 16.74 1.84 6.46
C ARG A 124 16.09 0.98 7.55
N ASN A 125 16.51 1.13 8.81
CA ASN A 125 15.91 0.40 9.92
C ASN A 125 14.52 0.96 10.25
N ASP A 126 14.34 2.27 10.17
CA ASP A 126 13.02 2.90 10.38
C ASP A 126 12.04 2.50 9.28
N VAL A 127 12.49 2.49 8.01
CA VAL A 127 11.68 1.99 6.88
C VAL A 127 11.27 0.52 7.09
N LYS A 128 12.12 -0.31 7.72
CA LYS A 128 11.76 -1.69 8.05
C LYS A 128 10.64 -1.79 9.08
N LEU A 129 10.50 -0.80 9.96
CA LEU A 129 9.47 -0.71 10.99
C LEU A 129 8.13 -0.17 10.45
N ILE A 130 8.04 0.22 9.17
CA ILE A 130 6.78 0.59 8.55
C ILE A 130 5.85 -0.63 8.52
N SER A 131 4.89 -0.64 9.43
CA SER A 131 3.76 -1.55 9.49
C SER A 131 2.63 -0.91 10.29
N LYS A 132 1.39 -1.34 10.07
CA LYS A 132 0.22 -0.86 10.83
C LYS A 132 0.47 -0.87 12.36
N ASP A 133 1.15 -1.89 12.85
CA ASP A 133 1.32 -2.14 14.28
C ASP A 133 2.55 -1.44 14.90
N ASN A 134 3.58 -1.11 14.11
CA ASN A 134 4.86 -0.58 14.63
C ASN A 134 5.06 0.94 14.41
N ILE A 135 4.26 1.58 13.57
CA ILE A 135 4.38 3.03 13.33
C ILE A 135 4.20 3.90 14.60
N PRO A 136 3.40 3.53 15.62
CA PRO A 136 3.31 4.30 16.87
C PRO A 136 4.65 4.46 17.61
N ILE A 137 5.64 3.63 17.31
CA ILE A 137 6.93 3.57 18.02
C ILE A 137 7.91 4.67 17.55
N ARG A 138 7.74 5.20 16.33
CA ARG A 138 8.67 6.16 15.70
C ARG A 138 7.96 7.30 14.99
N THR A 139 7.05 7.96 15.70
CA THR A 139 6.21 9.06 15.16
C THR A 139 6.98 10.34 14.85
N ASP A 140 8.20 10.46 15.38
CA ASP A 140 9.16 11.53 15.10
C ASP A 140 9.70 11.48 13.66
N VAL A 141 9.90 10.27 13.13
CA VAL A 141 10.45 10.04 11.79
C VAL A 141 9.43 9.47 10.80
N ILE A 142 8.36 8.82 11.27
CA ILE A 142 7.29 8.21 10.47
C ILE A 142 5.95 8.73 10.96
N LYS A 143 5.31 9.61 10.19
CA LYS A 143 4.00 10.19 10.56
C LYS A 143 2.90 9.70 9.63
N ILE A 144 1.85 9.10 10.19
CA ILE A 144 0.60 8.83 9.47
C ILE A 144 -0.28 10.07 9.53
N THR A 145 -0.79 10.50 8.38
CA THR A 145 -1.78 11.59 8.32
C THR A 145 -3.14 10.99 7.98
N PRO A 146 -4.24 11.37 8.66
CA PRO A 146 -5.58 10.93 8.29
C PRO A 146 -5.98 11.37 6.88
#